data_AF-A0A7Y2XXV9-F1
#
_entry.id   AF-A0A7Y2XXV9-F1
#
_cell.length_a   1.000
_cell.length_b   1.000
_cell.length_c   1.000
_cell.angle_alpha   90.00
_cell.angle_beta   90.00
_cell.angle_gamma   90.00
#
_symmetry.space_group_name_H-M   'P 1'
#
loop_
_entity.id
_entity.type
_entity.pdbx_description
1 polymer ?
#
loop_
_entity_poly.entity_id
_entity_poly.type
_entity_poly.pdbx_seq_one_letter_code
_entity_poly.pdbx_strand_id
1 'polypeptide(L)'
;MRKNFILNTDSYKASHFLQYPPGTTHVSSYIEARGGDFEKAIFFGLQMFIKEYLQQPVTYDDISEAKGVFEAHGVPFNEEGWKYIVQYHKGYLPIEIQAIPEGTPIAMQNALVQVVNTDPECAWLTSYVETALLRSVWYPTTVATVSYSCKQSIARYLEMTADSSEGLVFKLHDFGARGATTEEAAAVGGVAHLVNFWGTDTISGIMAARRYYQAEMAGFSIPAAEHST
;
A
#
# COMPACT_ATOMS: atom_id res chain seq x y z
N MET A 1 -0.56 5.76 -19.38
CA MET A 1 -1.17 4.44 -19.67
C MET A 1 -1.95 4.03 -18.44
N ARG A 2 -3.20 3.58 -18.59
CA ARG A 2 -4.02 3.10 -17.47
C ARG A 2 -3.46 1.75 -17.00
N LYS A 3 -3.39 1.51 -15.69
CA LYS A 3 -2.86 0.26 -15.12
C LYS A 3 -3.98 -0.80 -15.15
N ASN A 4 -3.76 -1.95 -15.80
CA ASN A 4 -4.70 -3.06 -15.79
C ASN A 4 -4.63 -3.79 -14.44
N PHE A 5 -5.67 -3.65 -13.62
CA PHE A 5 -5.70 -4.24 -12.27
C PHE A 5 -5.68 -5.77 -12.29
N ILE A 6 -6.27 -6.40 -13.31
CA ILE A 6 -6.31 -7.86 -13.44
C ILE A 6 -4.88 -8.43 -13.49
N LEU A 7 -3.96 -7.73 -14.14
CA LEU A 7 -2.56 -8.14 -14.26
C LEU A 7 -1.69 -7.75 -13.05
N ASN A 8 -2.26 -7.10 -12.03
CA ASN A 8 -1.55 -6.72 -10.81
C ASN A 8 -1.69 -7.80 -9.73
N THR A 9 -1.40 -9.05 -10.08
CA THR A 9 -1.56 -10.22 -9.20
C THR A 9 -0.42 -11.23 -9.41
N ASP A 10 -0.24 -12.14 -8.47
CA ASP A 10 0.62 -13.31 -8.70
C ASP A 10 -0.08 -14.29 -9.64
N SER A 11 0.65 -14.85 -10.60
CA SER A 11 0.07 -15.65 -11.70
C SER A 11 -0.79 -16.83 -11.21
N TYR A 12 -0.41 -17.47 -10.11
CA TYR A 12 -1.15 -18.60 -9.56
C TYR A 12 -2.58 -18.22 -9.10
N LYS A 13 -2.81 -16.96 -8.71
CA LYS A 13 -4.13 -16.45 -8.30
C LYS A 13 -5.13 -16.44 -9.46
N ALA A 14 -4.66 -16.39 -10.71
CA ALA A 14 -5.50 -16.53 -11.89
C ALA A 14 -6.22 -17.90 -11.96
N SER A 15 -5.68 -18.93 -11.30
CA SER A 15 -6.25 -20.29 -11.29
C SER A 15 -7.09 -20.63 -10.05
N HIS A 16 -7.06 -19.80 -9.00
CA HIS A 16 -7.66 -20.13 -7.69
C HIS A 16 -9.18 -20.27 -7.72
N PHE A 17 -9.86 -19.61 -8.65
CA PHE A 17 -11.31 -19.74 -8.82
C PHE A 17 -11.76 -21.20 -9.07
N LEU A 18 -10.86 -22.05 -9.58
CA LEU A 18 -11.10 -23.49 -9.80
C LEU A 18 -10.81 -24.36 -8.56
N GLN A 19 -10.20 -23.79 -7.52
CA GLN A 19 -9.63 -24.53 -6.39
C GLN A 19 -10.42 -24.38 -5.09
N TYR A 20 -11.27 -23.35 -4.99
CA TYR A 20 -12.14 -23.18 -3.83
C TYR A 20 -13.12 -24.36 -3.70
N PRO A 21 -13.52 -24.73 -2.46
CA PRO A 21 -14.55 -25.72 -2.26
C PRO A 21 -15.84 -25.37 -3.03
N PRO A 22 -16.49 -26.35 -3.69
CA PRO A 22 -17.76 -26.10 -4.38
C PRO A 22 -18.79 -25.43 -3.46
N GLY A 23 -19.48 -24.41 -3.96
CA GLY A 23 -20.47 -23.63 -3.20
C GLY A 23 -19.89 -22.56 -2.26
N THR A 24 -18.58 -22.27 -2.33
CA THR A 24 -17.99 -21.14 -1.60
C THR A 24 -18.60 -19.82 -2.08
N THR A 25 -19.29 -19.11 -1.18
CA THR A 25 -19.91 -17.80 -1.45
C THR A 25 -19.16 -16.64 -0.82
N HIS A 26 -18.39 -16.88 0.25
CA HIS A 26 -17.64 -15.83 0.94
C HIS A 26 -16.25 -16.32 1.29
N VAL A 27 -15.26 -15.48 1.00
CA VAL A 27 -13.87 -15.65 1.44
C VAL A 27 -13.52 -14.37 2.19
N SER A 28 -13.07 -14.52 3.43
CA SER A 28 -12.55 -13.43 4.27
C SER A 28 -11.06 -13.65 4.48
N SER A 29 -10.26 -12.60 4.35
CA SER A 29 -8.81 -12.62 4.55
C SER A 29 -8.36 -11.39 5.31
N TYR A 30 -7.24 -11.49 6.03
CA TYR A 30 -6.68 -10.37 6.78
C TYR A 30 -5.17 -10.26 6.59
N ILE A 31 -4.64 -9.06 6.79
CA ILE A 31 -3.21 -8.74 6.77
C ILE A 31 -2.78 -8.41 8.19
N GLU A 32 -1.67 -9.01 8.63
CA GLU A 32 -1.02 -8.72 9.89
C GLU A 32 0.51 -8.67 9.72
N ALA A 33 1.19 -7.94 10.60
CA ALA A 33 2.61 -8.10 10.82
C ALA A 33 2.82 -9.24 11.83
N ARG A 34 3.24 -10.42 11.36
CA ARG A 34 3.37 -11.64 12.19
C ARG A 34 4.50 -11.59 13.23
N GLY A 35 5.38 -10.59 13.13
CA GLY A 35 6.54 -10.40 14.00
C GLY A 35 7.54 -9.44 13.36
N GLY A 36 8.75 -9.39 13.90
CA GLY A 36 9.85 -8.54 13.42
C GLY A 36 10.64 -7.95 14.58
N ASP A 37 11.53 -7.02 14.27
CA ASP A 37 12.42 -6.38 15.26
C ASP A 37 11.73 -5.30 16.11
N PHE A 38 10.47 -4.98 15.81
CA PHE A 38 9.70 -3.92 16.46
C PHE A 38 8.50 -4.48 17.23
N GLU A 39 8.18 -3.89 18.38
CA GLU A 39 7.01 -4.28 19.18
C GLU A 39 5.68 -3.83 18.57
N LYS A 40 5.71 -2.71 17.82
CA LYS A 40 4.54 -2.10 17.19
C LYS A 40 4.83 -1.76 15.73
N ALA A 41 3.80 -1.88 14.90
CA ALA A 41 3.78 -1.35 13.54
C ALA A 41 2.99 -0.05 13.48
N ILE A 42 3.40 0.88 12.62
CA ILE A 42 2.63 2.07 12.24
C ILE A 42 1.89 1.76 10.94
N PHE A 43 0.61 1.40 11.04
CA PHE A 43 -0.17 1.05 9.85
C PHE A 43 -0.34 2.24 8.92
N PHE A 44 0.07 2.10 7.65
CA PHE A 44 0.00 3.20 6.68
C PHE A 44 -0.04 2.69 5.23
N GLY A 45 -0.66 3.46 4.33
CA GLY A 45 -0.56 3.28 2.87
C GLY A 45 -1.80 2.73 2.14
N LEU A 46 -2.77 2.17 2.85
CA LEU A 46 -3.98 1.59 2.26
C LEU A 46 -4.78 2.59 1.40
N GLN A 47 -4.91 3.83 1.84
CA GLN A 47 -5.63 4.89 1.13
C GLN A 47 -5.01 5.19 -0.23
N MET A 48 -3.68 5.16 -0.35
CA MET A 48 -3.01 5.35 -1.64
C MET A 48 -3.42 4.24 -2.62
N PHE A 49 -3.45 2.99 -2.15
CA PHE A 49 -3.87 1.86 -2.96
C PHE A 49 -5.33 1.96 -3.41
N ILE A 50 -6.23 2.30 -2.50
CA ILE A 50 -7.65 2.46 -2.82
C ILE A 50 -7.84 3.52 -3.90
N LYS A 51 -7.23 4.70 -3.74
CA LYS A 51 -7.39 5.82 -4.69
C LYS A 51 -6.74 5.55 -6.04
N GLU A 52 -5.55 4.97 -6.05
CA GLU A 52 -4.80 4.72 -7.29
C GLU A 52 -5.37 3.54 -8.10
N TYR A 53 -5.84 2.48 -7.42
CA TYR A 53 -6.16 1.21 -8.08
C TYR A 53 -7.63 0.81 -7.99
N LEU A 54 -8.27 0.95 -6.82
CA LEU A 54 -9.62 0.41 -6.60
C LEU A 54 -10.75 1.35 -7.02
N GLN A 55 -10.45 2.64 -7.20
CA GLN A 55 -11.40 3.63 -7.72
C GLN A 55 -11.53 3.63 -9.24
N GLN A 56 -10.77 2.77 -9.94
CA GLN A 56 -10.82 2.63 -11.40
C GLN A 56 -11.63 1.37 -11.78
N PRO A 57 -12.68 1.48 -12.59
CA PRO A 57 -13.50 0.33 -12.96
C PRO A 57 -12.81 -0.50 -14.02
N VAL A 58 -12.68 -1.82 -13.83
CA VAL A 58 -12.22 -2.78 -14.86
C VAL A 58 -13.09 -2.69 -16.12
N THR A 59 -12.47 -2.84 -17.28
CA THR A 59 -13.13 -2.75 -18.60
C THR A 59 -13.02 -4.05 -19.38
N TYR A 60 -13.82 -4.18 -20.44
CA TYR A 60 -13.68 -5.31 -21.37
C TYR A 60 -12.32 -5.33 -22.08
N ASP A 61 -11.69 -4.17 -22.31
CA ASP A 61 -10.34 -4.09 -22.87
C ASP A 61 -9.29 -4.68 -21.90
N ASP A 62 -9.41 -4.37 -20.60
CA ASP A 62 -8.54 -4.96 -19.57
C ASP A 62 -8.69 -6.50 -19.54
N ILE A 63 -9.91 -7.01 -19.71
CA ILE A 63 -10.20 -8.45 -19.77
C ILE A 63 -9.57 -9.08 -21.01
N SER A 64 -9.72 -8.45 -22.17
CA SER A 64 -9.14 -8.94 -23.43
C SER A 64 -7.61 -8.98 -23.37
N GLU A 65 -6.98 -7.95 -22.81
CA GLU A 65 -5.54 -7.92 -22.58
C GLU A 65 -5.12 -9.04 -21.61
N ALA A 66 -5.77 -9.13 -20.45
CA ALA A 66 -5.42 -10.12 -19.43
C ALA A 66 -5.59 -11.55 -19.95
N LYS A 67 -6.64 -11.82 -20.72
CA LYS A 67 -6.85 -13.11 -21.39
C LYS A 67 -5.66 -13.47 -22.27
N GLY A 68 -5.25 -12.58 -23.18
CA GLY A 68 -4.12 -12.82 -24.07
C GLY A 68 -2.82 -13.07 -23.30
N VAL A 69 -2.59 -12.33 -22.21
CA VAL A 69 -1.42 -12.50 -21.34
C VAL A 69 -1.44 -13.86 -20.63
N PHE A 70 -2.55 -14.23 -19.98
CA PHE A 70 -2.64 -15.49 -19.24
C PHE A 70 -2.67 -16.72 -20.13
N GLU A 71 -3.30 -16.65 -21.31
CA GLU A 71 -3.23 -17.69 -22.33
C GLU A 71 -1.79 -17.92 -22.80
N ALA A 72 -1.05 -16.85 -23.11
CA ALA A 72 0.35 -16.95 -23.48
C ALA A 72 1.25 -17.42 -22.31
N HIS A 73 0.91 -17.04 -21.07
CA HIS A 73 1.62 -17.45 -19.86
C HIS A 73 1.35 -18.93 -19.50
N GLY A 74 0.25 -19.51 -19.97
CA GLY A 74 -0.09 -20.92 -19.78
C GLY A 74 -0.81 -21.23 -18.47
N VAL A 75 -1.53 -20.27 -17.88
CA VAL A 75 -2.34 -20.48 -16.67
C VAL A 75 -3.82 -20.20 -16.94
N PRO A 76 -4.75 -20.84 -16.22
CA PRO A 76 -6.18 -20.54 -16.35
C PRO A 76 -6.49 -19.06 -16.08
N PHE A 77 -7.55 -18.56 -16.71
CA PHE A 77 -8.06 -17.20 -16.51
C PHE A 77 -9.59 -17.21 -16.35
N ASN A 78 -10.09 -16.56 -15.30
CA ASN A 78 -11.52 -16.47 -15.03
C ASN A 78 -12.18 -15.34 -15.85
N GLU A 79 -12.19 -15.47 -17.17
CA GLU A 79 -12.75 -14.45 -18.08
C GLU A 79 -14.21 -14.12 -17.73
N GLU A 80 -15.02 -15.15 -17.48
CA GLU A 80 -16.44 -14.98 -17.16
C GLU A 80 -16.67 -14.29 -15.81
N GLY A 81 -15.87 -14.61 -14.78
CA GLY A 81 -15.91 -13.90 -13.50
C GLY A 81 -15.57 -12.41 -13.64
N TRP A 82 -14.60 -12.07 -14.48
CA TRP A 82 -14.29 -10.66 -14.75
C TRP A 82 -15.38 -9.95 -15.56
N LYS A 83 -15.96 -10.61 -16.58
CA LYS A 83 -17.10 -10.07 -17.34
C LYS A 83 -18.30 -9.82 -16.44
N TYR A 84 -18.55 -10.71 -15.48
CA TYR A 84 -19.59 -10.55 -14.46
C TYR A 84 -19.41 -9.25 -13.66
N ILE A 85 -18.18 -8.98 -13.18
CA ILE A 85 -17.87 -7.74 -12.46
C ILE A 85 -18.12 -6.51 -13.34
N VAL A 86 -17.73 -6.54 -14.62
CA VAL A 86 -18.01 -5.43 -15.56
C VAL A 86 -19.51 -5.23 -15.75
N GLN A 87 -20.27 -6.30 -15.93
CA GLN A 87 -21.70 -6.25 -16.23
C GLN A 87 -22.55 -5.82 -15.01
N TYR A 88 -22.31 -6.42 -13.85
CA TYR A 88 -23.18 -6.26 -12.68
C TYR A 88 -22.67 -5.22 -11.67
N HIS A 89 -21.36 -4.98 -11.64
CA HIS A 89 -20.72 -4.00 -10.74
C HIS A 89 -20.10 -2.81 -11.48
N LYS A 90 -20.40 -2.65 -12.78
CA LYS A 90 -19.85 -1.58 -13.64
C LYS A 90 -18.32 -1.53 -13.63
N GLY A 91 -17.68 -2.68 -13.45
CA GLY A 91 -16.22 -2.83 -13.38
C GLY A 91 -15.61 -2.54 -12.02
N TYR A 92 -16.38 -2.08 -11.03
CA TYR A 92 -15.87 -1.88 -9.67
C TYR A 92 -15.82 -3.22 -8.93
N LEU A 93 -14.76 -3.43 -8.15
CA LEU A 93 -14.56 -4.69 -7.43
C LEU A 93 -15.57 -4.81 -6.27
N PRO A 94 -16.42 -5.86 -6.22
CA PRO A 94 -17.35 -6.07 -5.12
C PRO A 94 -16.64 -6.66 -3.90
N ILE A 95 -15.86 -5.82 -3.21
CA ILE A 95 -15.16 -6.14 -1.97
C ILE A 95 -15.43 -5.08 -0.90
N GLU A 96 -15.44 -5.50 0.35
CA GLU A 96 -15.40 -4.64 1.52
C GLU A 96 -14.02 -4.76 2.16
N ILE A 97 -13.40 -3.60 2.44
CA ILE A 97 -12.13 -3.51 3.14
C ILE A 97 -12.37 -2.79 4.46
N GLN A 98 -12.05 -3.46 5.56
CA GLN A 98 -12.05 -2.90 6.91
C GLN A 98 -10.61 -2.76 7.38
N ALA A 99 -10.24 -1.63 7.97
CA ALA A 99 -8.89 -1.41 8.44
C ALA A 99 -8.88 -0.55 9.69
N ILE A 100 -7.80 -0.67 10.47
CA ILE A 100 -7.51 0.29 11.53
C ILE A 100 -7.20 1.66 10.91
N PRO A 101 -7.35 2.78 11.64
CA PRO A 101 -7.00 4.09 11.11
C PRO A 101 -5.50 4.16 10.75
N GLU A 102 -5.18 4.69 9.57
CA GLU A 102 -3.78 4.94 9.19
C GLU A 102 -3.08 5.89 10.16
N GLY A 103 -1.79 5.65 10.41
CA GLY A 103 -0.97 6.32 11.41
C GLY A 103 -1.07 5.71 12.82
N THR A 104 -1.94 4.74 13.04
CA THR A 104 -2.12 4.09 14.36
C THR A 104 -0.93 3.19 14.69
N PRO A 105 -0.26 3.39 15.86
CA PRO A 105 0.68 2.42 16.40
C PRO A 105 -0.07 1.22 16.98
N ILE A 106 0.15 0.04 16.42
CA ILE A 106 -0.51 -1.21 16.84
C ILE A 106 0.52 -2.29 17.15
N ALA A 107 0.25 -3.09 18.18
CA ALA A 107 1.12 -4.23 18.50
C ALA A 107 1.17 -5.22 17.32
N MET A 108 2.33 -5.87 17.13
CA MET A 108 2.45 -6.97 16.17
C MET A 108 1.41 -8.06 16.44
N GLN A 109 1.17 -8.93 15.45
CA GLN A 109 0.20 -10.04 15.53
C GLN A 109 -1.24 -9.57 15.78
N ASN A 110 -1.59 -8.42 15.20
CA ASN A 110 -2.95 -7.91 15.14
C ASN A 110 -3.34 -7.66 13.69
N ALA A 111 -4.61 -7.89 13.37
CA ALA A 111 -5.16 -7.59 12.06
C ALA A 111 -5.09 -6.08 11.79
N LEU A 112 -4.44 -5.70 10.68
CA LEU A 112 -4.34 -4.32 10.21
C LEU A 112 -5.46 -4.00 9.23
N VAL A 113 -5.71 -4.95 8.32
CA VAL A 113 -6.68 -4.86 7.22
C VAL A 113 -7.39 -6.20 7.11
N GLN A 114 -8.69 -6.17 6.87
CA GLN A 114 -9.52 -7.30 6.49
C GLN A 114 -10.18 -7.00 5.15
N VAL A 115 -10.28 -8.01 4.29
CA VAL A 115 -10.96 -7.93 3.00
C VAL A 115 -11.92 -9.11 2.85
N VAL A 116 -13.12 -8.84 2.36
CA VAL A 116 -14.18 -9.83 2.08
C VAL A 116 -14.90 -9.46 0.79
N ASN A 117 -15.32 -10.46 0.01
CA ASN A 117 -16.18 -10.22 -1.15
C ASN A 117 -17.61 -9.87 -0.69
N THR A 118 -18.26 -8.93 -1.38
CA THR A 118 -19.64 -8.51 -1.09
C THR A 118 -20.68 -9.14 -2.02
N ASP A 119 -20.21 -9.88 -3.03
CA ASP A 119 -21.04 -10.63 -3.97
C ASP A 119 -20.65 -12.12 -3.93
N PRO A 120 -21.61 -13.05 -3.72
CA PRO A 120 -21.39 -14.50 -3.74
C PRO A 120 -20.70 -15.05 -5.00
N GLU A 121 -20.93 -14.45 -6.17
CA GLU A 121 -20.31 -14.87 -7.45
C GLU A 121 -18.83 -14.46 -7.55
N CYS A 122 -18.36 -13.64 -6.59
CA CYS A 122 -17.02 -13.07 -6.56
C CYS A 122 -16.18 -13.59 -5.39
N ALA A 123 -16.49 -14.76 -4.82
CA ALA A 123 -15.74 -15.33 -3.70
C ALA A 123 -14.23 -15.49 -3.97
N TRP A 124 -13.85 -15.75 -5.22
CA TRP A 124 -12.45 -15.87 -5.65
C TRP A 124 -11.68 -14.53 -5.62
N LEU A 125 -12.38 -13.41 -5.63
CA LEU A 125 -11.79 -12.07 -5.75
C LEU A 125 -11.02 -11.66 -4.50
N THR A 126 -11.48 -12.07 -3.31
CA THR A 126 -10.84 -11.72 -2.03
C THR A 126 -9.35 -12.08 -2.02
N SER A 127 -9.00 -13.30 -2.43
CA SER A 127 -7.59 -13.70 -2.49
C SER A 127 -6.90 -13.22 -3.76
N TYR A 128 -7.64 -12.86 -4.83
CA TYR A 128 -7.04 -12.32 -6.05
C TYR A 128 -6.39 -10.96 -5.83
N VAL A 129 -7.01 -10.08 -5.03
CA VAL A 129 -6.50 -8.74 -4.74
C VAL A 129 -5.30 -8.72 -3.77
N GLU A 130 -5.02 -9.85 -3.12
CA GLU A 130 -4.03 -9.98 -2.05
C GLU A 130 -2.64 -9.46 -2.45
N THR A 131 -2.13 -9.81 -3.63
CA THR A 131 -0.77 -9.43 -4.05
C THR A 131 -0.59 -7.92 -4.09
N ALA A 132 -1.54 -7.20 -4.68
CA ALA A 132 -1.50 -5.75 -4.79
C ALA A 132 -1.78 -5.06 -3.45
N LEU A 133 -2.77 -5.58 -2.70
CA LEU A 133 -3.14 -5.05 -1.40
C LEU A 133 -1.99 -5.20 -0.40
N LEU A 134 -1.39 -6.39 -0.30
CA LEU A 134 -0.28 -6.67 0.61
C LEU A 134 0.92 -5.78 0.30
N ARG A 135 1.30 -5.64 -0.98
CA ARG A 135 2.38 -4.74 -1.42
C ARG A 135 2.17 -3.31 -0.95
N SER A 136 0.93 -2.85 -1.03
CA SER A 136 0.56 -1.49 -0.67
C SER A 136 0.48 -1.24 0.84
N VAL A 137 0.35 -2.30 1.64
CA VAL A 137 0.32 -2.21 3.10
C VAL A 137 1.71 -2.37 3.68
N TRP A 138 2.46 -3.43 3.30
CA TRP A 138 3.68 -3.80 4.00
C TRP A 138 4.76 -2.72 3.88
N TYR A 139 5.03 -2.22 2.67
CA TYR A 139 6.14 -1.31 2.42
C TYR A 139 6.00 0.03 3.16
N PRO A 140 4.91 0.80 2.99
CA PRO A 140 4.72 2.04 3.75
C PRO A 140 4.60 1.80 5.26
N THR A 141 3.95 0.71 5.70
CA THR A 141 3.89 0.37 7.14
C THR A 141 5.30 0.14 7.71
N THR A 142 6.17 -0.60 7.01
CA THR A 142 7.55 -0.83 7.45
C THR A 142 8.33 0.47 7.51
N VAL A 143 8.27 1.32 6.48
CA VAL A 143 9.00 2.61 6.47
C VAL A 143 8.51 3.53 7.60
N ALA A 144 7.19 3.66 7.79
CA ALA A 144 6.62 4.45 8.87
C ALA A 144 7.01 3.91 10.24
N THR A 145 7.10 2.58 10.39
CA THR A 145 7.53 1.92 11.64
C THR A 145 8.99 2.19 11.96
N VAL A 146 9.89 1.98 10.99
CA VAL A 146 11.32 2.23 11.16
C VAL A 146 11.56 3.70 11.49
N SER A 147 10.93 4.61 10.74
CA SER A 147 11.01 6.05 10.98
C SER A 147 10.50 6.41 12.39
N TYR A 148 9.38 5.84 12.83
CA TYR A 148 8.88 6.04 14.20
C TYR A 148 9.86 5.53 15.27
N SER A 149 10.47 4.37 15.08
CA SER A 149 11.48 3.85 16.01
C SER A 149 12.75 4.72 16.08
N CYS A 150 13.19 5.29 14.94
CA CYS A 150 14.23 6.31 14.93
C CYS A 150 13.79 7.55 15.73
N LYS A 151 12.55 8.01 15.55
CA LYS A 151 11.98 9.14 16.32
C LYS A 151 12.00 8.88 17.82
N GLN A 152 11.64 7.68 18.26
CA GLN A 152 11.68 7.30 19.68
C GLN A 152 13.11 7.31 20.22
N SER A 153 14.07 6.80 19.44
CA SER A 153 15.49 6.80 19.84
C SER A 153 16.05 8.22 19.93
N ILE A 154 15.79 9.07 18.93
CA ILE A 154 16.21 10.47 18.95
C ILE A 154 15.57 11.21 20.13
N ALA A 155 14.26 11.02 20.36
CA ALA A 155 13.55 11.65 21.47
C ALA A 155 14.16 11.29 22.82
N ARG A 156 14.47 10.01 23.05
CA ARG A 156 15.11 9.53 24.28
C ARG A 156 16.46 10.22 24.51
N TYR A 157 17.31 10.31 23.49
CA TYR A 157 18.63 10.93 23.66
C TYR A 157 18.55 12.45 23.78
N LEU A 158 17.60 13.12 23.11
CA LEU A 158 17.36 14.55 23.32
C LEU A 158 16.94 14.83 24.76
N GLU A 159 16.02 14.04 25.33
CA GLU A 159 15.60 14.17 26.73
C GLU A 159 16.77 13.99 27.71
N MET A 160 17.70 13.10 27.40
CA MET A 160 18.86 12.83 28.26
C MET A 160 19.98 13.86 28.14
N THR A 161 20.10 14.56 27.00
CA THR A 161 21.34 15.29 26.66
C THR A 161 21.15 16.72 26.18
N ALA A 162 19.91 17.15 25.92
CA ALA A 162 19.60 18.50 25.46
C ALA A 162 18.67 19.23 26.44
N ASP A 163 18.78 20.55 26.47
CA ASP A 163 17.90 21.40 27.29
C ASP A 163 16.44 21.41 26.79
N SER A 164 16.20 20.96 25.54
CA SER A 164 14.89 20.92 24.90
C SER A 164 14.80 19.85 23.81
N SER A 165 13.61 19.29 23.62
CA SER A 165 13.25 18.39 22.50
C SER A 165 12.61 19.13 21.32
N GLU A 166 12.60 20.46 21.35
CA GLU A 166 12.10 21.30 20.27
C GLU A 166 12.76 20.95 18.93
N GLY A 167 11.95 20.86 17.88
CA GLY A 167 12.42 20.50 16.54
C GLY A 167 12.68 18.99 16.35
N LEU A 168 12.29 18.10 17.26
CA LEU A 168 12.37 16.63 17.08
C LEU A 168 11.86 16.19 15.70
N VAL A 169 10.76 16.78 15.22
CA VAL A 169 10.16 16.48 13.91
C VAL A 169 11.07 16.80 12.71
N PHE A 170 12.19 17.49 12.90
CA PHE A 170 13.19 17.78 11.87
C PHE A 170 14.55 17.09 12.11
N LYS A 171 14.64 16.17 13.08
CA LYS A 171 15.93 15.53 13.45
C LYS A 171 16.29 14.28 12.64
N LEU A 172 15.43 13.86 11.71
CA LEU A 172 15.74 12.84 10.71
C LEU A 172 15.22 13.31 9.35
N HIS A 173 16.15 13.63 8.45
CA HIS A 173 15.85 14.14 7.11
C HIS A 173 15.91 13.01 6.09
N ASP A 174 14.89 12.91 5.25
CA ASP A 174 14.85 11.91 4.19
C ASP A 174 15.63 12.36 2.94
N PHE A 175 16.76 11.68 2.67
CA PHE A 175 17.58 11.81 1.46
C PHE A 175 17.44 10.59 0.52
N GLY A 176 16.37 9.82 0.67
CA GLY A 176 16.20 8.50 0.08
C GLY A 176 15.80 8.47 -1.39
N ALA A 177 15.38 9.59 -1.99
CA ALA A 177 14.85 9.64 -3.36
C ALA A 177 15.72 8.88 -4.39
N ARG A 178 17.02 9.15 -4.43
CA ARG A 178 17.97 8.53 -5.38
C ARG A 178 18.36 7.10 -5.00
N GLY A 179 18.09 6.68 -3.76
CA GLY A 179 18.36 5.33 -3.27
C GLY A 179 17.16 4.38 -3.39
N ALA A 180 15.98 4.90 -3.76
CA ALA A 180 14.79 4.08 -3.98
C ALA A 180 14.89 3.26 -5.27
N THR A 181 14.22 2.11 -5.31
CA THR A 181 14.23 1.21 -6.47
C THR A 181 13.42 1.73 -7.65
N THR A 182 12.43 2.59 -7.40
CA THR A 182 11.57 3.22 -8.40
C THR A 182 11.05 4.56 -7.87
N GLU A 183 10.53 5.40 -8.76
CA GLU A 183 9.85 6.64 -8.40
C GLU A 183 8.60 6.38 -7.53
N GLU A 184 7.85 5.31 -7.77
CA GLU A 184 6.70 4.92 -6.95
C GLU A 184 7.16 4.53 -5.53
N ALA A 185 8.26 3.80 -5.41
CA ALA A 185 8.84 3.46 -4.10
C ALA A 185 9.35 4.72 -3.37
N ALA A 186 10.00 5.66 -4.06
CA ALA A 186 10.40 6.95 -3.49
C ALA A 186 9.19 7.74 -2.97
N ALA A 187 8.10 7.77 -3.73
CA ALA A 187 6.87 8.44 -3.34
C ALA A 187 6.23 7.80 -2.10
N VAL A 188 5.99 6.48 -2.12
CA VAL A 188 5.33 5.73 -1.04
C VAL A 188 6.18 5.71 0.23
N GLY A 189 7.48 5.47 0.11
CA GLY A 189 8.42 5.48 1.24
C GLY A 189 8.59 6.88 1.83
N GLY A 190 8.75 7.91 0.96
CA GLY A 190 8.87 9.30 1.40
C GLY A 190 7.66 9.77 2.20
N VAL A 191 6.43 9.52 1.72
CA VAL A 191 5.23 9.90 2.47
C VAL A 191 5.07 9.10 3.78
N ALA A 192 5.51 7.85 3.81
CA ALA A 192 5.50 7.05 5.04
C ALA A 192 6.48 7.60 6.11
N HIS A 193 7.64 8.12 5.70
CA HIS A 193 8.55 8.85 6.60
C HIS A 193 7.89 10.15 7.13
N LEU A 194 7.14 10.85 6.27
CA LEU A 194 6.47 12.11 6.63
C LEU A 194 5.37 11.97 7.69
N VAL A 195 4.95 10.75 8.01
CA VAL A 195 4.09 10.47 9.19
C VAL A 195 4.79 10.87 10.50
N ASN A 196 6.12 10.76 10.55
CA ASN A 196 6.91 10.93 11.77
C ASN A 196 7.73 12.23 11.80
N PHE A 197 8.29 12.62 10.66
CA PHE A 197 9.18 13.79 10.54
C PHE A 197 8.73 14.68 9.39
N TRP A 198 9.18 15.93 9.38
CA TRP A 198 8.85 16.91 8.35
C TRP A 198 10.04 17.26 7.46
N GLY A 199 11.23 16.71 7.72
CA GLY A 199 12.42 16.92 6.88
C GLY A 199 12.51 15.91 5.74
N THR A 200 12.50 16.38 4.48
CA THR A 200 12.68 15.53 3.30
C THR A 200 13.19 16.33 2.08
N ASP A 201 14.06 15.71 1.29
CA ASP A 201 14.40 16.14 -0.08
C ASP A 201 13.71 15.25 -1.13
N THR A 202 12.99 14.22 -0.70
CA THR A 202 12.21 13.32 -1.57
C THR A 202 10.89 13.99 -1.94
N ILE A 203 10.92 14.87 -2.94
CA ILE A 203 9.74 15.60 -3.45
C ILE A 203 8.58 14.66 -3.79
N SER A 204 8.87 13.46 -4.28
CA SER A 204 7.86 12.43 -4.60
C SER A 204 6.99 12.07 -3.39
N GLY A 205 7.57 12.07 -2.18
CA GLY A 205 6.83 11.84 -0.92
C GLY A 205 5.87 12.98 -0.59
N ILE A 206 6.30 14.24 -0.80
CA ILE A 206 5.42 15.42 -0.65
C ILE A 206 4.26 15.35 -1.66
N MET A 207 4.54 14.97 -2.89
CA MET A 207 3.51 14.83 -3.93
C MET A 207 2.51 13.72 -3.60
N ALA A 208 2.95 12.60 -3.03
CA ALA A 208 2.06 11.54 -2.56
C ALA A 208 1.18 12.02 -1.40
N ALA A 209 1.73 12.74 -0.43
CA ALA A 209 0.95 13.34 0.66
C ALA A 209 -0.16 14.28 0.13
N ARG A 210 0.19 15.13 -0.85
CA ARG A 210 -0.76 16.07 -1.46
C ARG A 210 -1.86 15.37 -2.26
N ARG A 211 -1.51 14.40 -3.09
CA ARG A 211 -2.45 13.70 -3.99
C ARG A 211 -3.37 12.75 -3.24
N TYR A 212 -2.83 11.98 -2.30
CA TYR A 212 -3.58 10.90 -1.65
C TYR A 212 -4.14 11.28 -0.28
N TYR A 213 -3.53 12.23 0.42
CA TYR A 213 -3.92 12.62 1.78
C TYR A 213 -4.33 14.09 1.92
N GLN A 214 -4.38 14.86 0.82
CA GLN A 214 -4.81 16.26 0.79
C GLN A 214 -3.95 17.20 1.67
N ALA A 215 -2.72 16.80 1.98
CA ALA A 215 -1.79 17.69 2.69
C ALA A 215 -1.36 18.83 1.75
N GLU A 216 -1.50 20.08 2.19
CA GLU A 216 -1.03 21.22 1.40
C GLU A 216 0.50 21.20 1.27
N MET A 217 1.20 21.05 2.39
CA MET A 217 2.65 20.86 2.44
C MET A 217 2.99 19.95 3.61
N ALA A 218 3.52 18.77 3.32
CA ALA A 218 3.80 17.74 4.33
C ALA A 218 5.28 17.69 4.75
N GLY A 219 6.19 18.30 3.99
CA GLY A 219 7.62 18.23 4.22
C GLY A 219 8.34 19.49 3.78
N PHE A 220 9.50 19.73 4.37
CA PHE A 220 10.31 20.94 4.21
C PHE A 220 11.79 20.57 4.05
N SER A 221 12.53 21.50 3.45
CA SER A 221 13.98 21.43 3.32
C SER A 221 14.59 22.83 3.41
N ILE A 222 15.91 22.90 3.33
CA ILE A 222 16.73 24.11 3.29
C ILE A 222 17.71 24.04 2.11
N PRO A 223 18.21 25.18 1.60
CA PRO A 223 19.31 25.16 0.65
C PRO A 223 20.51 24.38 1.20
N ALA A 224 21.00 23.41 0.43
CA ALA A 224 22.15 22.58 0.77
C ALA A 224 23.06 22.41 -0.46
N ALA A 225 24.37 22.31 -0.24
CA ALA A 225 25.35 22.04 -1.29
C ALA A 225 25.49 20.54 -1.55
N GLU A 226 26.00 20.18 -2.72
CA GLU A 226 26.50 18.84 -3.01
C GLU A 226 27.93 18.93 -3.59
N HIS A 227 28.58 17.79 -3.86
CA HIS A 227 29.99 17.76 -4.30
C HIS A 227 30.30 18.62 -5.53
N SER A 228 29.30 18.96 -6.34
CA SER A 228 29.46 19.70 -7.60
C SER A 228 29.44 21.23 -7.44
N THR A 229 29.04 21.75 -6.27
CA THR A 229 28.80 23.18 -5.98
C THR A 229 29.69 23.69 -4.85
#